data_AF-A0A379WWA7-F1
#
_entry.id   AF-A0A379WWA7-F1
#
_cell.length_a   1.000
_cell.length_b   1.000
_cell.length_c   1.000
_cell.angle_alpha   90.00
_cell.angle_beta   90.00
_cell.angle_gamma   90.00
#
_symmetry.space_group_name_H-M   'P 1'
#
loop_
_entity.id
_entity.type
_entity.pdbx_description
1 polymer ?
#
loop_
_entity_poly.entity_id
_entity_poly.type
_entity_poly.pdbx_seq_one_letter_code
_entity_poly.pdbx_strand_id
1 'polypeptide(L)'
;MTGISRYAWEEEGKPDPRNLVKATDIGQSVIYKDELVTISALKVPHSPFPDGEAFAYRFDTQGKRIVFSGDTSWFPPLATFAQGADILVHEAVHVPSVAKLANSIGNGKTLAEAIASHHTTIEDVGKIAREAHVKNWC
;
A
#
# COMPACT_ATOMS: atom_id res chain seq x y z
N MET A 1 -25.08 -14.36 11.10
CA MET A 1 -24.07 -15.15 11.84
C MET A 1 -22.90 -14.23 12.11
N THR A 2 -22.47 -13.87 13.31
CA THR A 2 -22.79 -14.20 14.72
C THR A 2 -22.42 -12.93 15.51
N GLY A 3 -23.30 -12.32 16.30
CA GLY A 3 -23.61 -12.79 17.65
C GLY A 3 -22.54 -12.46 18.70
N ILE A 4 -21.33 -12.04 18.29
CA ILE A 4 -20.23 -11.69 19.19
C ILE A 4 -20.06 -10.18 19.12
N SER A 5 -20.42 -9.42 20.15
CA SER A 5 -19.77 -8.14 20.46
C SER A 5 -20.49 -7.41 21.59
N ARG A 6 -21.82 -7.26 21.55
CA ARG A 6 -22.45 -6.27 22.46
C ARG A 6 -22.37 -6.62 23.95
N TYR A 7 -22.52 -7.89 24.31
CA TYR A 7 -22.61 -8.31 25.72
C TYR A 7 -21.25 -8.52 26.42
N ALA A 8 -20.21 -8.95 25.70
CA ALA A 8 -18.92 -9.26 26.32
C ALA A 8 -18.19 -8.00 26.86
N TRP A 9 -18.33 -6.85 26.18
CA TRP A 9 -17.65 -5.62 26.60
C TRP A 9 -18.33 -4.95 27.80
N GLU A 10 -19.66 -5.00 27.88
CA GLU A 10 -20.43 -4.45 29.01
C GLU A 10 -20.17 -5.24 30.30
N GLU A 11 -20.08 -6.58 30.23
CA GLU A 11 -19.76 -7.43 31.39
C GLU A 11 -18.35 -7.19 31.94
N GLU A 12 -17.38 -6.92 31.05
CA GLU A 12 -16.01 -6.57 31.45
C GLU A 12 -15.83 -5.09 31.83
N GLY A 13 -16.90 -4.28 31.80
CA GLY A 13 -16.86 -2.85 32.10
C GLY A 13 -16.09 -2.00 31.07
N LYS A 14 -15.89 -2.52 29.85
CA LYS A 14 -15.16 -1.84 28.77
C LYS A 14 -16.11 -0.98 27.93
N PRO A 15 -15.67 0.23 27.51
CA PRO A 15 -16.47 1.06 26.61
C PRO A 15 -16.65 0.37 25.25
N ASP A 16 -17.80 0.59 24.62
CA ASP A 16 -18.07 0.06 23.28
C ASP A 16 -16.98 0.52 22.29
N PRO A 17 -16.20 -0.40 21.68
CA PRO A 17 -15.08 -0.05 20.82
C PRO A 17 -15.50 0.78 19.60
N ARG A 18 -16.77 0.73 19.18
CA ARG A 18 -17.31 1.56 18.09
C ARG A 18 -17.33 3.05 18.43
N ASN A 19 -17.36 3.39 19.72
CA ASN A 19 -17.28 4.78 20.19
C ASN A 19 -15.83 5.27 20.35
N LEU A 20 -14.85 4.38 20.24
CA LEU A 20 -13.43 4.71 20.43
C LEU A 20 -12.72 5.07 19.13
N VAL A 21 -13.28 4.69 17.98
CA VAL A 21 -12.65 4.89 16.67
C VAL A 21 -13.66 5.50 15.70
N LYS A 22 -13.27 6.61 15.07
CA LYS A 22 -13.97 7.17 13.92
C LYS A 22 -13.21 6.80 12.65
N ALA A 23 -13.75 5.84 11.89
CA ALA A 23 -13.23 5.52 10.57
C ALA A 23 -13.75 6.55 9.53
N THR A 24 -12.94 6.83 8.53
CA THR A 24 -13.34 7.66 7.38
C THR A 24 -12.68 7.07 6.15
N ASP A 25 -13.50 6.72 5.17
CA ASP A 25 -13.01 6.22 3.89
C ASP A 25 -12.33 7.36 3.12
N ILE A 26 -11.25 7.03 2.42
CA ILE A 26 -10.47 7.98 1.64
C ILE A 26 -10.60 7.70 0.14
N GLY A 27 -10.30 8.71 -0.66
CA GLY A 27 -10.19 8.59 -2.11
C GLY A 27 -8.83 9.07 -2.63
N GLN A 28 -8.68 9.09 -3.95
CA GLN A 28 -7.51 9.69 -4.59
C GLN A 28 -7.64 11.22 -4.56
N SER A 29 -7.05 11.82 -3.53
CA SER A 29 -7.03 13.27 -3.32
C SER A 29 -5.95 13.64 -2.30
N VAL A 30 -5.89 14.91 -1.93
CA VAL A 30 -5.35 15.27 -0.60
C VAL A 30 -6.33 14.71 0.44
N ILE A 31 -5.84 13.83 1.31
CA ILE A 31 -6.64 13.15 2.34
C ILE A 31 -6.45 13.76 3.73
N TYR A 32 -5.35 14.49 3.92
CA TYR A 32 -5.06 15.21 5.14
C TYR A 32 -4.15 16.40 4.85
N LYS A 33 -4.37 17.50 5.56
CA LYS A 33 -3.50 18.68 5.50
C LYS A 33 -3.58 19.48 6.79
N ASP A 34 -2.42 19.85 7.30
CA ASP A 34 -2.25 20.85 8.35
C ASP A 34 -1.05 21.78 8.02
N GLU A 35 -0.54 22.50 9.02
CA GLU A 35 0.61 23.40 8.86
C GLU A 35 1.94 22.66 8.65
N LEU A 36 2.02 21.38 9.01
CA LEU A 36 3.24 20.59 9.02
C LEU A 36 3.33 19.61 7.84
N VAL A 37 2.20 19.09 7.36
CA VAL A 37 2.15 18.04 6.35
C VAL A 37 0.93 18.16 5.43
N THR A 38 1.14 17.85 4.15
CA THR A 38 0.07 17.49 3.22
C THR A 38 0.22 16.03 2.84
N ILE A 39 -0.83 15.24 3.04
CA ILE A 39 -0.88 13.82 2.68
C ILE A 39 -1.82 13.67 1.49
N SER A 40 -1.27 13.21 0.37
CA SER A 40 -2.04 12.84 -0.82
C SER A 40 -2.09 11.33 -0.97
N ALA A 41 -3.19 10.81 -1.51
CA ALA A 41 -3.34 9.41 -1.88
C ALA A 41 -3.52 9.26 -3.39
N LEU A 42 -2.94 8.19 -3.95
CA LEU A 42 -3.09 7.76 -5.34
C LEU A 42 -3.63 6.32 -5.32
N LYS A 43 -4.69 6.03 -6.07
CA LYS A 43 -5.15 4.65 -6.24
C LYS A 43 -4.13 3.86 -7.05
N VAL A 44 -3.81 2.66 -6.61
CA VAL A 44 -2.86 1.76 -7.26
C VAL A 44 -3.49 0.38 -7.50
N PRO A 45 -3.07 -0.35 -8.54
CA PRO A 45 -3.61 -1.66 -8.85
C PRO A 45 -3.04 -2.74 -7.92
N HIS A 46 -3.90 -3.50 -7.26
CA HIS A 46 -3.51 -4.67 -6.49
C HIS A 46 -4.64 -5.69 -6.48
N SER A 47 -4.74 -6.53 -7.52
CA SER A 47 -5.81 -7.53 -7.57
C SER A 47 -5.65 -8.58 -6.45
N PRO A 48 -6.72 -9.30 -6.04
CA PRO A 48 -8.04 -9.37 -6.67
C PRO A 48 -8.98 -8.20 -6.34
N PHE A 49 -8.50 -7.20 -5.61
CA PHE A 49 -9.29 -6.03 -5.27
C PHE A 49 -9.59 -5.19 -6.52
N PRO A 50 -10.82 -4.67 -6.68
CA PRO A 50 -11.15 -3.72 -7.75
C PRO A 50 -10.23 -2.50 -7.73
N ASP A 51 -10.04 -1.88 -8.91
CA ASP A 51 -9.28 -0.64 -9.05
C ASP A 51 -9.78 0.44 -8.07
N GLY A 52 -9.00 0.67 -7.02
CA GLY A 52 -9.25 1.73 -6.05
C GLY A 52 -9.47 1.32 -4.59
N GLU A 53 -9.13 0.09 -4.21
CA GLU A 53 -9.06 -0.33 -2.80
C GLU A 53 -7.62 -0.34 -2.23
N ALA A 54 -6.60 -0.23 -3.09
CA ALA A 54 -5.20 -0.04 -2.70
C ALA A 54 -4.72 1.38 -3.03
N PHE A 55 -3.83 1.91 -2.19
CA PHE A 55 -3.36 3.29 -2.29
C PHE A 55 -1.87 3.41 -2.05
N ALA A 56 -1.23 4.25 -2.87
CA ALA A 56 0.03 4.89 -2.54
C ALA A 56 -0.23 6.19 -1.78
N TYR A 57 0.68 6.56 -0.89
CA TYR A 57 0.61 7.78 -0.09
C TYR A 57 1.85 8.63 -0.30
N ARG A 58 1.64 9.94 -0.39
CA ARG A 58 2.73 10.93 -0.47
C ARG A 58 2.57 11.95 0.63
N PHE A 59 3.66 12.14 1.36
CA PHE A 59 3.80 13.09 2.45
C PHE A 59 4.71 14.22 1.97
N ASP A 60 4.16 15.42 1.83
CA ASP A 60 4.92 16.65 1.63
C ASP A 60 5.00 17.39 2.99
N THR A 61 6.19 17.50 3.58
CA THR A 61 6.42 18.10 4.91
C THR A 61 7.72 18.89 4.98
N GLN A 62 7.71 20.13 5.47
CA GLN A 62 8.92 20.95 5.74
C GLN A 62 10.06 20.82 4.69
N GLY A 63 9.72 20.85 3.39
CA GLY A 63 10.69 20.74 2.29
C GLY A 63 11.20 19.33 1.98
N LYS A 64 10.63 18.31 2.62
CA LYS A 64 10.84 16.88 2.37
C LYS A 64 9.61 16.24 1.75
N ARG A 65 9.85 15.21 0.95
CA ARG A 65 8.83 14.40 0.30
C ARG A 65 9.11 12.92 0.47
N ILE A 66 8.16 12.19 1.05
CA ILE A 66 8.24 10.75 1.27
C ILE A 66 7.04 10.10 0.59
N VAL A 67 7.26 9.02 -0.15
CA VAL A 67 6.21 8.29 -0.85
C VAL A 67 6.25 6.84 -0.43
N PHE A 68 5.09 6.28 -0.13
CA PHE A 68 4.87 4.86 0.10
C PHE A 68 4.02 4.33 -1.05
N SER A 69 4.46 3.28 -1.74
CA SER A 69 3.69 2.69 -2.85
C SER A 69 2.40 2.01 -2.40
N GLY A 70 2.38 1.48 -1.17
CA GLY A 70 1.47 0.39 -0.80
C GLY A 70 1.83 -0.89 -1.55
N ASP A 71 0.99 -1.93 -1.44
CA ASP A 71 1.11 -3.11 -2.30
C ASP A 71 0.53 -2.77 -3.68
N THR A 72 1.27 -3.05 -4.74
CA THR A 72 0.90 -2.69 -6.12
C THR A 72 1.68 -3.51 -7.15
N SER A 73 1.06 -3.77 -8.29
CA SER A 73 1.78 -4.21 -9.50
C SER A 73 2.44 -3.03 -10.23
N TRP A 74 3.18 -3.33 -11.31
CA TRP A 74 3.79 -2.30 -12.16
C TRP A 74 2.77 -1.23 -12.58
N PHE A 75 3.00 0.00 -12.14
CA PHE A 75 2.07 1.10 -12.34
C PHE A 75 2.83 2.42 -12.63
N PRO A 76 3.07 2.76 -13.91
CA PRO A 76 3.80 3.97 -14.30
C PRO A 76 3.30 5.29 -13.68
N PRO A 77 1.98 5.50 -13.47
CA PRO A 77 1.51 6.72 -12.80
C PRO A 77 2.07 6.92 -11.38
N LEU A 78 2.52 5.85 -10.70
CA LEU A 78 3.21 5.97 -9.42
C LEU A 78 4.52 6.74 -9.54
N ALA A 79 5.25 6.62 -10.66
CA ALA A 79 6.47 7.39 -10.87
C ALA A 79 6.18 8.90 -10.95
N THR A 80 5.11 9.29 -11.66
CA THR A 80 4.66 10.71 -11.70
C THR A 80 4.25 11.21 -10.32
N PHE A 81 3.53 10.40 -9.55
CA PHE A 81 3.13 10.76 -8.18
C PHE A 81 4.32 10.88 -7.23
N ALA A 82 5.34 10.04 -7.42
CA ALA A 82 6.56 10.03 -6.63
C ALA A 82 7.62 11.06 -7.07
N GLN A 83 7.33 11.87 -8.09
CA GLN A 83 8.30 12.76 -8.72
C GLN A 83 9.08 13.62 -7.72
N GLY A 84 10.41 13.48 -7.75
CA GLY A 84 11.37 14.23 -6.95
C GLY A 84 11.27 13.95 -5.45
N ALA A 85 10.68 12.84 -5.02
CA ALA A 85 10.65 12.45 -3.62
C ALA A 85 12.08 12.29 -3.05
N ASP A 86 12.25 12.67 -1.78
CA ASP A 86 13.50 12.38 -1.06
C ASP A 86 13.64 10.89 -0.78
N ILE A 87 12.51 10.23 -0.49
CA ILE A 87 12.43 8.79 -0.21
C ILE A 87 11.20 8.21 -0.90
N LEU A 88 11.41 7.12 -1.63
CA LEU A 88 10.35 6.21 -2.08
C LEU A 88 10.50 4.87 -1.35
N VAL A 89 9.51 4.52 -0.54
CA VAL A 89 9.36 3.20 0.04
C VAL A 89 8.45 2.40 -0.87
N HIS A 90 8.98 1.38 -1.53
CA HIS A 90 8.25 0.60 -2.52
C HIS A 90 8.20 -0.87 -2.13
N GLU A 91 7.04 -1.51 -2.29
CA GLU A 91 6.96 -2.98 -2.20
C GLU A 91 7.83 -3.63 -3.30
N ALA A 92 8.40 -4.80 -3.02
CA ALA A 92 9.21 -5.49 -4.01
C ALA A 92 9.06 -7.01 -3.87
N VAL A 93 8.56 -7.65 -4.92
CA VAL A 93 8.47 -9.10 -4.99
C VAL A 93 9.74 -9.70 -5.60
N HIS A 94 10.35 -10.64 -4.86
CA HIS A 94 11.44 -11.46 -5.39
C HIS A 94 10.86 -12.72 -6.04
N VAL A 95 10.63 -12.65 -7.36
CA VAL A 95 9.98 -13.71 -8.16
C VAL A 95 10.58 -15.11 -7.94
N PRO A 96 11.92 -15.30 -7.89
CA PRO A 96 12.49 -16.62 -7.64
C PRO A 96 12.14 -17.20 -6.25
N SER A 97 12.10 -16.36 -5.21
CA SER A 97 11.70 -16.79 -3.87
C SER A 97 10.22 -17.18 -3.84
N VAL A 98 9.37 -16.40 -4.50
CA VAL A 98 7.93 -16.72 -4.62
C VAL A 98 7.72 -18.04 -5.35
N ALA A 99 8.43 -18.29 -6.45
CA ALA A 99 8.33 -19.57 -7.17
C ALA A 99 8.75 -20.76 -6.29
N LYS A 100 9.83 -20.61 -5.52
CA LYS A 100 10.29 -21.64 -4.58
C LYS A 100 9.27 -21.91 -3.47
N LEU A 101 8.72 -20.85 -2.88
CA LEU A 101 7.69 -20.95 -1.84
C LEU A 101 6.44 -21.65 -2.38
N ALA A 102 5.93 -21.20 -3.52
CA ALA A 102 4.72 -21.74 -4.14
C ALA A 102 4.86 -23.24 -4.46
N ASN A 103 6.03 -23.68 -4.93
CA ASN A 103 6.30 -25.11 -5.16
C ASN A 103 6.30 -25.93 -3.86
N SER A 104 6.65 -25.32 -2.71
CA SER A 104 6.70 -26.03 -1.42
C SER A 104 5.34 -26.19 -0.74
N ILE A 105 4.38 -25.31 -1.03
CA ILE A 105 3.06 -25.28 -0.35
C ILE A 105 1.90 -25.78 -1.23
N GLY A 106 2.17 -26.14 -2.48
CA GLY A 106 1.17 -26.57 -3.45
C GLY A 106 0.73 -25.43 -4.39
N ASN A 107 0.16 -25.79 -5.54
CA ASN A 107 -0.22 -24.87 -6.63
C ASN A 107 0.93 -24.11 -7.31
N GLY A 108 2.19 -24.34 -6.92
CA GLY A 108 3.42 -24.12 -7.70
C GLY A 108 3.39 -22.93 -8.65
N LYS A 109 3.46 -23.21 -9.95
CA LYS A 109 3.49 -22.20 -11.01
C LYS A 109 2.29 -21.24 -10.96
N THR A 110 1.08 -21.75 -10.82
CA THR A 110 -0.15 -20.94 -10.82
C THR A 110 -0.17 -19.95 -9.66
N LEU A 111 0.22 -20.38 -8.47
CA LEU A 111 0.31 -19.50 -7.31
C LEU A 111 1.43 -18.47 -7.47
N ALA A 112 2.58 -18.86 -7.99
CA ALA A 112 3.69 -17.94 -8.23
C ALA A 112 3.34 -16.85 -9.25
N GLU A 113 2.67 -17.22 -10.35
CA GLU A 113 2.18 -16.29 -11.37
C GLU A 113 1.12 -15.34 -10.80
N ALA A 114 0.19 -15.86 -9.99
CA ALA A 114 -0.83 -15.04 -9.35
C ALA A 114 -0.25 -14.05 -8.32
N ILE A 115 0.79 -14.42 -7.57
CA ILE A 115 1.47 -13.47 -6.67
C ILE A 115 2.22 -12.42 -7.52
N ALA A 116 3.01 -12.86 -8.49
CA ALA A 116 3.80 -11.95 -9.32
C ALA A 116 2.94 -10.98 -10.15
N SER A 117 1.70 -11.32 -10.50
CA SER A 117 0.83 -10.44 -11.28
C SER A 117 0.26 -9.24 -10.51
N HIS A 118 0.27 -9.28 -9.17
CA HIS A 118 -0.32 -8.22 -8.34
C HIS A 118 0.71 -7.44 -7.52
N HIS A 119 2.00 -7.76 -7.69
CA HIS A 119 3.13 -7.14 -6.99
C HIS A 119 4.17 -6.60 -7.98
N THR A 120 5.05 -5.72 -7.52
CA THR A 120 6.06 -5.07 -8.37
C THR A 120 7.39 -5.80 -8.24
N THR A 121 7.99 -6.20 -9.37
CA THR A 121 9.30 -6.86 -9.35
C THR A 121 10.40 -5.90 -8.91
N ILE A 122 11.49 -6.41 -8.33
CA ILE A 122 12.63 -5.58 -7.91
C ILE A 122 13.17 -4.72 -9.08
N GLU A 123 13.23 -5.31 -10.28
CA GLU A 123 13.67 -4.63 -11.50
C GLU A 123 12.73 -3.47 -11.88
N ASP A 124 11.43 -3.67 -11.72
CA ASP A 124 10.40 -2.68 -11.99
C ASP A 124 10.39 -1.55 -10.95
N VAL A 125 10.65 -1.84 -9.67
CA VAL A 125 10.88 -0.81 -8.65
C VAL A 125 12.00 0.13 -9.08
N GLY A 126 13.12 -0.42 -9.55
CA GLY A 126 14.25 0.37 -10.03
C GLY A 126 13.89 1.28 -11.21
N LYS A 127 13.00 0.84 -12.11
CA LYS A 127 12.49 1.67 -13.22
C LYS A 127 11.62 2.82 -12.71
N ILE A 128 10.67 2.54 -11.80
CA ILE A 128 9.79 3.55 -11.19
C ILE A 128 10.63 4.60 -10.45
N ALA A 129 11.56 4.17 -9.60
CA ALA A 129 12.42 5.06 -8.82
C ALA A 129 13.27 5.97 -9.74
N ARG A 130 13.81 5.40 -10.83
CA ARG A 130 14.59 6.17 -11.81
C ARG A 130 13.74 7.20 -12.54
N GLU A 131 12.56 6.80 -13.02
CA GLU A 131 11.62 7.67 -13.74
C GLU A 131 11.08 8.79 -12.85
N ALA A 132 10.83 8.49 -11.57
CA ALA A 132 10.40 9.46 -10.58
C ALA A 132 11.52 10.43 -10.13
N HIS A 133 12.78 10.20 -10.54
CA HIS A 133 13.94 10.98 -10.09
C HIS A 133 14.01 11.15 -8.56
N VAL A 134 13.74 10.07 -7.81
CA VAL A 134 13.81 10.08 -6.35
C VAL A 134 15.26 10.10 -5.87
N LYS A 135 15.51 10.68 -4.69
CA LYS A 135 16.86 10.77 -4.13
C LYS A 135 17.33 9.45 -3.53
N ASN A 136 16.43 8.77 -2.82
CA ASN A 136 16.66 7.46 -2.22
C ASN A 136 15.40 6.59 -2.41
N TRP A 137 15.59 5.28 -2.49
CA TRP A 137 14.49 4.32 -2.52
C TRP A 137 14.88 3.03 -1.80
N CYS A 138 13.90 2.36 -1.20
CA CYS A 138 14.03 1.08 -0.51
C CYS A 138 12.80 0.21 -0.73
#